data_AF-A0A9P5VJ19-F1
#
_entry.id   AF-A0A9P5VJ19-F1
#
_cell.length_a   1.000
_cell.length_b   1.000
_cell.length_c   1.000
_cell.angle_alpha   90.00
_cell.angle_beta   90.00
_cell.angle_gamma   90.00
#
_symmetry.space_group_name_H-M   'P 1'
#
loop_
_entity.id
_entity.type
_entity.pdbx_description
1 polymer ?
#
loop_
_entity_poly.entity_id
_entity_poly.type
_entity_poly.pdbx_seq_one_letter_code
_entity_poly.pdbx_strand_id
1 'polypeptide(L)'
;MTGSIPTLHVLNRSYSSWSLRAWLALRALGVNFETVVLTVGTKELPDVDHPDFPVLMARAGPTSKVPALHITKPNGEIHIIFESLAIMEYLAEDYPSLWPAD
;
A
#
# COMPACT_ATOMS: atom_id res chain seq x y z
N MET A 1 18.26 -3.82 -3.94
CA MET A 1 16.92 -4.44 -4.03
C MET A 1 16.86 -5.40 -5.22
N THR A 2 17.15 -6.69 -5.02
CA THR A 2 16.90 -7.75 -6.02
C THR A 2 15.66 -8.51 -5.61
N GLY A 3 14.50 -7.91 -5.89
CA GLY A 3 13.16 -8.44 -5.67
C GLY A 3 12.22 -7.79 -6.69
N SER A 4 11.07 -8.39 -6.96
CA SER A 4 10.07 -7.77 -7.84
C SER A 4 9.63 -6.40 -7.33
N ILE A 5 9.18 -5.56 -8.25
CA ILE A 5 8.74 -4.18 -7.98
C ILE A 5 7.61 -4.21 -6.92
N PRO A 6 7.71 -3.43 -5.82
CA PRO A 6 6.66 -3.35 -4.80
C PRO A 6 5.31 -2.93 -5.38
N THR A 7 4.22 -3.37 -4.76
CA THR A 7 2.85 -2.99 -5.16
C THR A 7 2.13 -2.30 -4.01
N LEU A 8 1.66 -1.06 -4.23
CA LEU A 8 0.86 -0.32 -3.26
C LEU A 8 -0.64 -0.48 -3.59
N HIS A 9 -1.37 -1.10 -2.68
CA HIS A 9 -2.83 -1.14 -2.72
C HIS A 9 -3.41 0.10 -2.05
N VAL A 10 -4.29 0.80 -2.76
CA VAL A 10 -4.98 2.01 -2.29
C VAL A 10 -6.47 1.92 -2.64
N LEU A 11 -7.31 2.60 -1.86
CA LEU A 11 -8.68 2.89 -2.30
C LEU A 11 -8.64 4.04 -3.32
N ASN A 12 -9.73 4.23 -4.09
CA ASN A 12 -9.92 5.35 -5.02
C ASN A 12 -9.11 6.59 -4.60
N ARG A 13 -8.14 6.98 -5.46
CA ARG A 13 -7.08 7.98 -5.22
C ARG A 13 -7.60 9.36 -4.77
N SER A 14 -8.89 9.62 -4.85
CA SER A 14 -9.48 10.95 -4.59
C SER A 14 -9.98 11.15 -3.15
N TYR A 15 -10.00 10.12 -2.30
CA TYR A 15 -10.76 10.18 -1.03
C TYR A 15 -10.01 9.74 0.26
N SER A 16 -8.78 9.24 0.18
CA SER A 16 -8.04 8.81 1.38
C SER A 16 -6.72 9.54 1.54
N SER A 17 -6.68 10.49 2.48
CA SER A 17 -5.43 11.11 2.91
C SER A 17 -4.42 10.07 3.42
N TRP A 18 -4.89 8.93 3.94
CA TRP A 18 -4.03 7.86 4.41
C TRP A 18 -3.29 7.17 3.27
N SER A 19 -4.02 6.81 2.21
CA SER A 19 -3.39 6.22 1.02
C SER A 19 -2.51 7.21 0.26
N LEU A 20 -2.90 8.49 0.21
CA LEU A 20 -2.11 9.53 -0.44
C LEU A 20 -0.73 9.72 0.21
N ARG A 21 -0.64 9.67 1.55
CA ARG A 21 0.64 9.82 2.27
C ARG A 21 1.65 8.75 1.86
N ALA A 22 1.26 7.48 1.87
CA ALA A 22 2.14 6.37 1.48
C ALA A 22 2.58 6.49 0.01
N TRP A 23 1.65 6.85 -0.88
CA TRP A 23 1.95 7.06 -2.30
C TRP A 23 2.92 8.22 -2.53
N LEU A 24 2.71 9.37 -1.86
CA LEU A 24 3.58 10.53 -1.95
C LEU A 24 4.98 10.22 -1.43
N ALA A 25 5.11 9.48 -0.32
CA ALA A 25 6.40 9.08 0.22
C ALA A 25 7.20 8.24 -0.81
N LEU A 26 6.59 7.19 -1.37
CA LEU A 26 7.23 6.35 -2.39
C LEU A 26 7.64 7.16 -3.63
N ARG A 27 6.79 8.09 -4.07
CA ARG A 27 7.07 8.97 -5.22
C ARG A 27 8.18 9.98 -4.93
N ALA A 28 8.18 10.60 -3.76
CA ALA A 28 9.19 11.58 -3.35
C ALA A 28 10.58 10.94 -3.21
N LEU A 29 10.63 9.68 -2.75
CA LEU A 29 11.87 8.90 -2.63
C LEU A 29 12.34 8.30 -3.97
N GLY A 30 11.58 8.45 -5.06
CA GLY A 30 11.92 7.89 -6.37
C GLY A 30 11.89 6.36 -6.40
N VAL A 31 11.16 5.72 -5.48
CA VAL A 31 11.00 4.26 -5.47
C VAL A 31 10.22 3.86 -6.72
N ASN A 32 10.69 2.84 -7.43
CA ASN A 32 9.91 2.22 -8.49
C ASN A 32 8.86 1.30 -7.86
N PHE A 33 7.57 1.53 -8.10
CA PHE A 33 6.48 0.74 -7.53
C PHE A 33 5.24 0.77 -8.44
N GLU A 34 4.42 -0.28 -8.34
CA GLU A 34 3.11 -0.36 -8.98
C GLU A 34 2.01 0.10 -8.03
N THR A 35 0.88 0.59 -8.58
CA THR A 35 -0.27 1.01 -7.77
C THR A 35 -1.54 0.29 -8.20
N VAL A 36 -2.12 -0.49 -7.30
CA VAL A 36 -3.45 -1.10 -7.47
C VAL A 36 -4.49 -0.21 -6.79
N VAL A 37 -5.42 0.32 -7.59
CA VAL A 37 -6.52 1.16 -7.08
C VAL A 37 -7.78 0.32 -6.94
N LEU A 38 -8.22 0.15 -5.71
CA LEU A 38 -9.48 -0.47 -5.32
C LEU A 38 -10.57 0.62 -5.35
N THR A 39 -11.52 0.53 -6.27
CA THR A 39 -12.57 1.54 -6.42
C THR A 39 -13.89 0.96 -5.94
N VAL A 40 -14.40 1.44 -4.80
CA VAL A 40 -15.70 1.02 -4.24
C VAL A 40 -16.83 1.45 -5.18
N GLY A 41 -17.86 0.61 -5.27
CA GLY A 41 -19.01 0.84 -6.14
C GLY A 41 -18.76 0.46 -7.61
N THR A 42 -17.70 -0.30 -7.89
CA THR A 42 -17.48 -0.91 -9.21
C THR A 42 -17.82 -2.39 -9.20
N LYS A 43 -17.80 -3.02 -10.38
CA LYS A 43 -18.01 -4.47 -10.50
C LYS A 43 -16.89 -5.26 -9.81
N GLU A 44 -15.68 -4.71 -9.75
CA GLU A 44 -14.48 -5.35 -9.20
C GLU A 44 -14.38 -5.20 -7.68
N LEU A 45 -14.93 -4.11 -7.13
CA LEU A 45 -15.12 -3.90 -5.70
C LEU A 45 -16.49 -3.22 -5.49
N PRO A 46 -17.54 -3.99 -5.13
CA PRO A 46 -18.89 -3.48 -4.94
C PRO A 46 -18.96 -2.54 -3.74
N ASP A 47 -20.15 -2.04 -3.43
CA ASP A 47 -20.37 -1.20 -2.25
C ASP A 47 -20.03 -1.95 -0.95
N VAL A 48 -19.72 -1.17 0.10
CA VAL A 48 -19.26 -1.69 1.40
C VAL A 48 -20.25 -2.67 2.06
N ASP A 49 -21.53 -2.58 1.70
CA ASP A 49 -22.62 -3.40 2.23
C ASP A 49 -22.77 -4.74 1.48
N HIS A 50 -22.07 -4.92 0.36
CA HIS A 50 -22.17 -6.12 -0.46
C HIS A 50 -21.48 -7.32 0.24
N PRO A 51 -22.08 -8.53 0.21
CA PRO A 51 -21.54 -9.70 0.92
C PRO A 51 -20.12 -10.09 0.50
N ASP A 52 -19.75 -9.85 -0.76
CA ASP A 52 -18.40 -10.13 -1.27
C ASP A 52 -17.36 -9.04 -0.94
N PHE A 53 -17.77 -7.87 -0.44
CA PHE A 53 -16.85 -6.76 -0.16
C PHE A 53 -15.68 -7.17 0.75
N PRO A 54 -15.89 -7.88 1.88
CA PRO A 54 -14.80 -8.31 2.75
C PRO A 54 -13.80 -9.24 2.06
N VAL A 55 -14.30 -10.18 1.23
CA VAL A 55 -13.44 -11.14 0.52
C VAL A 55 -12.59 -10.45 -0.54
N LEU A 56 -13.12 -9.41 -1.18
CA LEU A 56 -12.41 -8.62 -2.18
C LEU A 56 -11.37 -7.70 -1.53
N MET A 57 -11.68 -7.13 -0.36
CA MET A 57 -10.72 -6.31 0.40
C MET A 57 -9.55 -7.12 0.97
N ALA A 58 -9.71 -8.44 1.15
CA ALA A 58 -8.61 -9.33 1.56
C ALA A 58 -7.44 -9.33 0.56
N ARG A 59 -7.64 -8.89 -0.69
CA ARG A 59 -6.57 -8.67 -1.67
C ARG A 59 -5.53 -7.64 -1.21
N ALA A 60 -5.92 -6.70 -0.34
CA ALA A 60 -5.00 -5.75 0.26
C ALA A 60 -4.10 -6.40 1.33
N GLY A 61 -4.44 -7.60 1.80
CA GLY A 61 -3.72 -8.36 2.82
C GLY A 61 -4.58 -8.70 4.04
N PRO A 62 -4.01 -9.36 5.07
CA PRO A 62 -4.74 -9.87 6.25
C PRO A 62 -5.60 -8.85 7.00
N THR A 63 -5.24 -7.56 6.98
CA THR A 63 -6.05 -6.54 7.66
C THR A 63 -7.28 -6.11 6.85
N SER A 64 -7.34 -6.47 5.55
CA SER A 64 -8.34 -6.00 4.59
C SER A 64 -8.47 -4.47 4.55
N LYS A 65 -7.37 -3.77 4.85
CA LYS A 65 -7.28 -2.30 4.88
C LYS A 65 -6.22 -1.81 3.91
N VAL A 66 -6.36 -0.54 3.54
CA VAL A 66 -5.40 0.19 2.70
C VAL A 66 -5.04 1.53 3.37
N PRO A 67 -3.84 2.09 3.13
CA PRO A 67 -2.80 1.58 2.23
C PRO A 67 -2.15 0.28 2.71
N ALA A 68 -1.76 -0.55 1.76
CA ALA A 68 -0.98 -1.76 2.02
C ALA A 68 0.12 -1.89 0.95
N LEU A 69 1.38 -1.93 1.38
CA LEU A 69 2.54 -2.09 0.52
C LEU A 69 2.98 -3.56 0.51
N HIS A 70 2.88 -4.20 -0.64
CA HIS A 70 3.29 -5.59 -0.86
C HIS A 70 4.70 -5.60 -1.42
N ILE A 71 5.61 -6.31 -0.76
CA ILE A 71 7.02 -6.40 -1.10
C ILE A 71 7.40 -7.86 -1.17
N THR A 72 7.87 -8.31 -2.33
CA THR A 72 8.45 -9.64 -2.46
C THR A 72 9.93 -9.59 -2.07
N LYS A 73 10.28 -10.27 -1.00
CA LYS A 73 11.66 -10.41 -0.53
C LYS A 73 12.45 -11.36 -1.45
N PRO A 74 13.79 -11.34 -1.43
CA PRO A 74 14.62 -12.19 -2.30
C PRO A 74 14.38 -13.70 -2.13
N ASN A 75 13.90 -14.12 -0.96
CA ASN A 75 13.52 -15.52 -0.66
C ASN A 75 12.13 -15.91 -1.23
N GLY A 76 11.45 -15.01 -1.95
CA GLY A 76 10.11 -15.22 -2.49
C GLY A 76 8.97 -14.94 -1.51
N GLU A 77 9.27 -14.58 -0.27
CA GLU A 77 8.26 -14.26 0.74
C GLU A 77 7.61 -12.90 0.45
N ILE A 78 6.29 -12.81 0.59
CA ILE A 78 5.55 -11.55 0.43
C ILE A 78 5.37 -10.92 1.81
N HIS A 79 6.03 -9.78 2.01
CA HIS A 79 5.84 -8.92 3.17
C HIS A 79 4.79 -7.89 2.85
N ILE A 80 3.79 -7.74 3.73
CA ILE A 80 2.73 -6.75 3.56
C ILE A 80 2.79 -5.79 4.74
N ILE A 81 3.11 -4.53 4.45
CA ILE A 81 3.15 -3.45 5.44
C ILE A 81 1.88 -2.63 5.29
N PHE A 82 1.12 -2.50 6.38
CA PHE A 82 -0.11 -1.72 6.44
C PHE A 82 0.15 -0.38 7.11
N GLU A 83 -0.81 0.54 7.01
CA GLU A 83 -0.76 1.87 7.61
C GLU A 83 0.25 2.81 6.95
N SER A 84 -0.15 4.06 6.71
CA SER A 84 0.76 4.99 6.00
C SER A 84 2.03 5.26 6.80
N LEU A 85 1.93 5.35 8.12
CA LEU A 85 3.07 5.65 8.98
C LEU A 85 4.04 4.48 9.06
N ALA A 86 3.55 3.24 9.21
CA ALA A 86 4.43 2.07 9.24
C ALA A 86 5.06 1.78 7.86
N ILE A 87 4.37 2.08 6.76
CA ILE A 87 4.99 2.07 5.42
C ILE A 87 6.14 3.11 5.36
N MET A 88 5.93 4.33 5.87
CA MET A 88 6.98 5.35 5.90
C MET A 88 8.14 4.93 6.82
N GLU A 89 7.86 4.35 7.99
CA GLU A 89 8.89 3.84 8.89
C GLU A 89 9.74 2.74 8.23
N TYR A 90 9.07 1.80 7.55
CA TYR A 90 9.75 0.78 6.77
C TYR A 90 10.65 1.38 5.68
N LEU A 91 10.19 2.42 4.99
CA LEU A 91 11.00 3.12 3.98
C LEU A 91 12.17 3.87 4.62
N ALA A 92 12.03 4.37 5.85
CA ALA A 92 13.09 5.10 6.53
C ALA A 92 14.33 4.25 6.83
N GLU A 93 14.19 2.91 6.90
CA GLU A 93 15.34 1.99 7.03
C GLU A 93 16.34 2.14 5.86
N ASP A 94 15.82 2.28 4.63
CA ASP A 94 16.61 2.47 3.42
C ASP A 94 16.78 3.96 3.04
N TYR A 95 15.89 4.83 3.52
CA TYR A 95 15.84 6.26 3.22
C TYR A 95 15.74 7.12 4.50
N PRO A 96 16.80 7.22 5.31
CA PRO A 96 16.72 7.88 6.63
C PRO A 96 16.31 9.35 6.59
N SER A 97 16.54 10.05 5.48
CA SER A 97 16.14 11.45 5.29
C SER A 97 14.63 11.66 5.18
N LEU A 98 13.83 10.58 5.20
CA LEU A 98 12.37 10.67 5.24
C LEU A 98 11.87 11.28 6.57
N TRP A 99 12.63 11.07 7.65
CA TRP A 99 12.35 11.66 8.95
C TRP A 99 13.30 12.84 9.23
N PRO A 100 12.83 13.87 9.95
CA PRO A 100 13.73 14.92 10.43
C PRO A 100 14.74 14.30 11.41
N ALA A 101 15.97 14.82 11.38
CA ALA A 101 16.88 14.60 12.48
C ALA A 101 16.36 15.33 13.74
N ASP A 102 16.67 14.78 14.92
CA ASP A 102 16.31 15.34 16.22
C ASP A 102 16.70 16.83 16.38
#